data_AF-A0A423JT46-F1
#
_entry.id   AF-A0A423JT46-F1
#
_cell.length_a   1.000
_cell.length_b   1.000
_cell.length_c   1.000
_cell.angle_alpha   90.00
_cell.angle_beta   90.00
_cell.angle_gamma   90.00
#
_symmetry.space_group_name_H-M   'P 1'
#
loop_
_entity.id
_entity.type
_entity.pdbx_description
1 polymer ?
#
loop_
_entity_poly.entity_id
_entity_poly.type
_entity_poly.pdbx_seq_one_letter_code
_entity_poly.pdbx_strand_id
1 'polypeptide(L)'
;MAAVLVGQFHARDAEGRVYSVHEFQESTPSADGVEGTEPVTTYKLAIGDRMKKLDDNRFQLIQSDITLTREPDTYIGTLPETTVAS
;
A
#
# COMPACT_ATOMS: atom_id res chain seq x y z
N MET A 1 -0.33 8.95 21.20
CA MET A 1 0.05 8.10 20.05
C MET A 1 -0.31 8.85 18.78
N ALA A 2 0.63 9.01 17.84
CA ALA A 2 0.40 9.70 16.58
C ALA A 2 0.81 8.78 15.42
N ALA A 3 -0.06 8.69 14.41
CA ALA A 3 0.22 7.98 13.17
C ALA A 3 0.64 8.99 12.10
N VAL A 4 1.80 8.78 11.49
CA VAL A 4 2.35 9.66 10.45
C VAL A 4 2.10 9.02 9.09
N LEU A 5 1.54 9.76 8.14
CA LEU A 5 1.43 9.32 6.75
C LEU A 5 2.84 9.30 6.14
N VAL A 6 3.33 8.11 5.79
CA VAL A 6 4.70 7.90 5.28
C VAL A 6 4.74 7.52 3.80
N GLY A 7 3.62 7.05 3.24
CA GLY A 7 3.57 6.61 1.85
C GLY A 7 2.16 6.62 1.28
N GLN A 8 2.07 6.61 -0.04
CA GLN A 8 0.83 6.43 -0.77
C GLN A 8 1.09 5.63 -2.04
N PHE A 9 0.16 4.79 -2.44
CA PHE A 9 0.25 3.99 -3.66
C PHE A 9 -1.13 3.62 -4.21
N HIS A 10 -1.18 3.12 -5.43
CA HIS A 10 -2.39 2.59 -6.03
C HIS A 10 -2.42 1.06 -5.88
N ALA A 11 -3.60 0.51 -5.61
CA ALA A 11 -3.82 -0.93 -5.60
C ALA A 11 -5.07 -1.29 -6.40
N ARG A 12 -5.10 -2.45 -7.04
CA ARG A 12 -6.25 -2.94 -7.82
C ARG A 12 -6.86 -4.19 -7.19
N ASP A 13 -8.17 -4.33 -7.29
CA ASP A 13 -8.83 -5.61 -6.99
C ASP A 13 -8.84 -6.57 -8.19
N ALA A 14 -9.48 -7.73 -8.00
CA ALA A 14 -9.68 -8.73 -9.05
C ALA A 14 -10.58 -8.25 -10.20
N GLU A 15 -11.47 -7.28 -9.94
CA GLU A 15 -12.32 -6.65 -10.95
C GLU A 15 -11.59 -5.55 -11.75
N GLY A 16 -10.36 -5.21 -11.37
CA GLY A 16 -9.56 -4.16 -12.02
C GLY A 16 -9.88 -2.73 -11.55
N ARG A 17 -10.65 -2.57 -10.47
CA ARG A 17 -10.91 -1.25 -9.86
C ARG A 17 -9.68 -0.79 -9.11
N VAL A 18 -9.27 0.46 -9.32
CA VAL A 18 -8.09 1.05 -8.70
C VAL A 18 -8.49 1.87 -7.48
N TYR A 19 -7.74 1.66 -6.39
CA TYR A 19 -7.92 2.30 -5.11
C TYR A 19 -6.63 3.00 -4.69
N SER A 20 -6.74 4.21 -4.17
CA SER A 20 -5.62 4.92 -3.54
C SER A 20 -5.47 4.46 -2.09
N VAL A 21 -4.28 4.03 -1.71
CA VAL A 21 -3.92 3.52 -0.39
C VAL A 21 -2.92 4.46 0.26
N HIS A 22 -3.12 4.73 1.55
CA HIS A 22 -2.25 5.48 2.42
C HIS A 22 -1.56 4.54 3.41
N GLU A 23 -0.25 4.70 3.52
CA GLU A 23 0.61 3.99 4.48
C GLU A 23 0.92 4.91 5.65
N PHE A 24 0.55 4.46 6.85
CA PHE A 24 0.78 5.17 8.09
C PHE A 24 1.76 4.40 8.95
N GLN A 25 2.80 5.06 9.43
CA GLN A 25 3.70 4.53 10.45
C GLN A 25 3.31 5.11 11.80
N GLU A 26 2.92 4.26 12.73
CA GLU A 26 2.63 4.70 14.09
C GLU A 26 3.94 4.91 14.84
N SER A 27 4.15 6.12 15.34
CA SER A 27 5.23 6.40 16.27
C SER A 27 4.78 5.86 17.62
N THR A 28 5.12 4.62 17.96
CA THR A 28 5.07 4.16 19.34
C THR A 28 6.23 4.83 20.08
N PRO A 29 5.99 5.81 20.98
CA PRO A 29 7.02 6.13 21.95
C PRO A 29 7.15 4.91 22.85
N SER A 30 8.30 4.24 22.83
CA SER A 30 8.63 3.18 23.77
C SER A 30 8.46 3.72 25.19
N ALA A 31 7.33 3.44 25.83
CA ALA A 31 7.02 3.99 27.15
C ALA A 31 7.82 3.33 28.28
N ASP A 32 8.48 2.19 28.02
CA ASP A 32 9.06 1.34 29.06
C ASP A 32 10.47 0.79 28.78
N GLY A 33 11.22 1.34 27.81
CA GLY A 33 12.63 0.94 27.61
C GLY A 33 12.84 -0.55 27.28
N VAL A 34 11.79 -1.26 26.85
CA VAL A 34 11.87 -2.61 26.32
C VAL A 34 12.11 -2.53 24.81
N GLU A 35 13.32 -2.88 24.39
CA GLU A 35 13.68 -3.07 22.98
C GLU A 35 12.74 -4.12 22.37
N GLY A 36 11.87 -3.72 21.42
CA GLY A 36 11.08 -4.72 20.67
C GLY A 36 9.77 -4.25 20.04
N THR A 37 9.25 -3.07 20.36
CA THR A 37 8.09 -2.54 19.62
C THR A 37 8.54 -1.95 18.29
N GLU A 38 8.66 -2.82 17.28
CA GLU A 38 8.80 -2.40 15.89
C GLU A 38 7.67 -1.43 15.53
N PRO A 39 7.94 -0.38 14.74
CA PRO A 39 6.93 0.59 14.35
C PRO A 39 5.75 -0.11 13.67
N VAL A 40 4.54 0.14 14.18
CA VAL A 40 3.32 -0.48 13.65
C VAL A 40 2.93 0.23 12.36
N THR A 41 3.12 -0.43 11.22
CA THR A 41 2.66 0.08 9.93
C THR A 41 1.21 -0.31 9.68
N THR A 42 0.36 0.68 9.42
CA THR A 42 -1.07 0.51 9.13
C THR A 42 -1.38 1.02 7.72
N TYR A 43 -2.25 0.32 7.01
CA TYR A 43 -2.69 0.68 5.66
C TYR A 43 -4.17 1.03 5.67
N LYS A 44 -4.54 2.12 4.98
CA LYS A 44 -5.94 2.55 4.83
C LYS A 44 -6.17 3.04 3.42
N LEU A 45 -7.39 2.87 2.90
CA LEU A 45 -7.80 3.58 1.69
C LEU A 45 -7.81 5.09 1.94
N ALA A 46 -7.60 5.89 0.88
CA ALA A 46 -7.71 7.35 0.96
C ALA A 46 -9.08 7.82 1.45
N ILE A 47 -10.12 7.01 1.22
CA ILE A 47 -11.49 7.23 1.73
C ILE A 47 -11.67 6.89 3.21
N GLY A 48 -10.68 6.24 3.84
CA GLY A 48 -10.66 5.93 5.27
C GLY A 48 -10.80 4.45 5.65
N ASP A 49 -11.14 3.57 4.70
CA ASP A 49 -11.34 2.14 4.98
C ASP A 49 -10.04 1.46 5.44
N ARG A 50 -10.15 0.54 6.40
CA ARG A 50 -8.99 -0.11 7.01
C ARG A 50 -8.58 -1.35 6.22
N MET A 51 -7.27 -1.54 6.10
CA MET A 51 -6.67 -2.63 5.33
C MET A 51 -5.69 -3.42 6.18
N LYS A 52 -5.58 -4.71 5.88
CA LYS A 52 -4.56 -5.60 6.43
C LYS A 52 -3.54 -5.91 5.33
N LYS A 53 -2.24 -5.79 5.62
CA LYS A 53 -1.19 -6.30 4.73
C LYS A 53 -1.17 -7.83 4.83
N LEU A 54 -1.31 -8.49 3.69
CA LEU A 54 -1.16 -9.95 3.57
C LEU A 54 0.27 -10.30 3.20
N ASP A 55 0.83 -9.59 2.21
CA ASP A 55 2.21 -9.73 1.72
C ASP A 55 2.72 -8.36 1.26
N ASP A 56 3.91 -8.32 0.65
CA ASP A 56 4.52 -7.06 0.19
C ASP A 56 3.66 -6.26 -0.79
N ASN A 57 2.98 -6.95 -1.70
CA ASN A 57 2.12 -6.32 -2.69
C ASN A 57 0.64 -6.67 -2.52
N ARG A 58 0.25 -7.44 -1.50
CA ARG A 58 -1.14 -7.87 -1.32
C ARG A 58 -1.71 -7.32 -0.02
N PHE A 59 -2.90 -6.75 -0.11
CA PHE A 59 -3.61 -6.13 0.98
C PHE A 59 -5.06 -6.60 0.97
N GLN A 60 -5.72 -6.60 2.12
CA GLN A 60 -7.12 -7.01 2.23
C GLN A 60 -7.93 -5.94 2.94
N LEU A 61 -9.08 -5.57 2.37
CA LEU A 61 -10.06 -4.71 3.05
C LEU A 61 -10.68 -5.48 4.21
N ILE A 62 -10.58 -4.95 5.43
CA ILE A 62 -11.07 -5.66 6.64
C ILE A 62 -12.60 -5.78 6.63
N GLN A 63 -13.30 -4.79 6.06
CA GLN A 63 -14.76 -4.73 6.09
C GLN A 63 -15.44 -5.59 5.02
N SER A 64 -14.71 -5.98 3.97
CA SER A 64 -15.30 -6.63 2.78
C SER A 64 -14.53 -7.85 2.30
N ASP A 65 -13.42 -8.19 2.98
CA ASP A 65 -12.50 -9.27 2.63
C ASP A 65 -11.91 -9.20 1.20
N ILE A 66 -12.11 -8.09 0.49
CA ILE A 66 -11.60 -7.85 -0.86
C ILE A 66 -10.08 -7.76 -0.82
N THR A 67 -9.42 -8.54 -1.67
CA THR A 67 -7.96 -8.51 -1.82
C THR A 67 -7.57 -7.50 -2.90
N LEU A 68 -6.68 -6.58 -2.54
CA LEU A 68 -6.08 -5.56 -3.38
C LEU A 68 -4.61 -5.88 -3.62
N THR A 69 -4.16 -5.72 -4.86
CA THR A 69 -2.76 -5.88 -5.26
C THR A 69 -2.17 -4.51 -5.56
N ARG A 70 -1.08 -4.14 -4.87
CA ARG A 70 -0.35 -2.90 -5.11
C ARG A 70 0.16 -2.89 -6.55
N GLU A 71 -0.13 -1.80 -7.23
CA GLU A 71 0.47 -1.50 -8.52
C GLU A 71 1.95 -1.20 -8.32
N PRO A 72 2.84 -1.86 -9.06
CA PRO A 72 4.23 -1.46 -9.06
C PRO A 72 4.31 -0.03 -9.63
N ASP A 73 5.22 0.78 -9.11
CA ASP A 73 5.57 2.11 -9.66
C ASP A 73 6.24 2.00 -11.05
N THR A 74 5.93 0.95 -11.81
CA THR A 74 6.42 0.79 -13.17
C THR A 74 5.57 1.68 -14.06
N TYR A 75 6.11 2.87 -14.32
CA TYR A 75 5.86 3.59 -15.55
C TYR A 75 6.30 2.69 -16.71
N ILE A 76 5.47 1.72 -17.11
CA ILE A 76 5.64 1.02 -18.38
C ILE A 76 5.15 2.03 -19.43
N GLY A 77 6.01 2.99 -19.76
CA GLY A 77 5.97 3.64 -21.07
C GLY A 77 6.33 2.61 -22.12
N THR A 78 5.45 1.63 -22.36
CA THR A 78 5.42 0.94 -23.67
C THR A 78 4.89 1.97 -24.64
N LEU A 79 5.79 2.77 -25.22
CA LEU A 79 5.60 3.18 -26.60
C LEU A 79 5.68 1.89 -27.42
N PRO A 80 4.60 1.46 -28.09
CA PRO A 80 4.79 0.53 -29.18
C PRO A 80 5.45 1.29 -30.34
N GLU A 81 6.23 0.56 -31.15
CA GLU A 81 6.65 0.90 -32.52
C GLU A 81 7.88 1.84 -32.66
N THR A 82 8.91 1.55 -33.46
CA THR A 82 9.06 0.56 -34.54
C THR A 82 10.56 0.29 -34.76
N THR A 83 10.91 -1.00 -34.92
CA THR A 83 12.17 -1.38 -35.58
C THR A 83 12.15 -0.86 -37.01
N VAL A 84 12.90 0.20 -37.30
CA VAL A 84 13.35 0.49 -38.66
C VAL A 84 14.75 -0.10 -38.83
N ALA A 85 14.80 -1.19 -39.60
CA ALA A 85 16.02 -1.67 -40.22
C ALA A 85 16.45 -0.68 -41.31
N SER A 86 17.73 -0.32 -41.34
CA SER A 86 18.50 0.06 -42.54
C SER A 86 19.98 -0.04 -42.23
#